data_AF-A0A8T6XZP2-F1
#
_entry.id   AF-A0A8T6XZP2-F1
#
_cell.length_a   1.000
_cell.length_b   1.000
_cell.length_c   1.000
_cell.angle_alpha   90.00
_cell.angle_beta   90.00
_cell.angle_gamma   90.00
#
_symmetry.space_group_name_H-M   'P 1'
#
loop_
_entity.id
_entity.type
_entity.pdbx_description
1 polymer ?
#
loop_
_entity_poly.entity_id
_entity_poly.type
_entity_poly.pdbx_seq_one_letter_code
_entity_poly.pdbx_strand_id
1 'polypeptide(L)'
;MDSLLTVTQYHVTPIVAAIPWPFEMRINPKEVANAFGVPMRWLLDEDNLEEEQREGPMLGKPVTVYHFSPYGGEVIWGVTARITIDLLSHIRSVLK
;
A
#
# COMPACT_ATOMS: atom_id res chain seq x y z
N MET A 1 -2.38 -8.51 -10.25
CA MET A 1 -3.11 -7.73 -9.24
C MET A 1 -4.48 -8.33 -9.13
N ASP A 2 -4.75 -8.97 -8.00
CA ASP A 2 -6.04 -9.59 -7.76
C ASP A 2 -6.95 -8.61 -6.99
N SER A 3 -8.26 -8.74 -7.17
CA SER A 3 -9.22 -8.03 -6.33
C SER A 3 -9.14 -8.57 -4.89
N LEU A 4 -9.40 -7.69 -3.92
CA LEU A 4 -9.39 -8.05 -2.50
C LEU A 4 -10.66 -7.59 -1.80
N LEU A 5 -11.05 -8.35 -0.78
CA LEU A 5 -12.06 -7.92 0.19
C LEU A 5 -11.39 -7.25 1.38
N THR A 6 -11.89 -6.08 1.76
CA THR A 6 -11.48 -5.40 3.00
C THR A 6 -12.08 -6.08 4.22
N VAL A 7 -11.53 -5.77 5.40
CA VAL A 7 -12.06 -6.25 6.69
C VAL A 7 -13.51 -5.82 6.96
N THR A 8 -13.97 -4.78 6.26
CA THR A 8 -15.35 -4.25 6.29
C THR A 8 -16.21 -4.69 5.10
N GLN A 9 -15.80 -5.74 4.37
CA GLN A 9 -16.55 -6.35 3.26
C GLN A 9 -16.71 -5.46 2.01
N TYR A 10 -15.79 -4.53 1.77
CA TYR A 10 -15.74 -3.81 0.50
C TYR A 10 -14.86 -4.57 -0.50
N HIS A 11 -15.33 -4.64 -1.75
CA HIS A 11 -14.57 -5.22 -2.85
C HIS A 11 -13.71 -4.15 -3.53
N VAL A 12 -12.40 -4.33 -3.53
CA VAL A 12 -11.42 -3.39 -4.07
C VAL A 12 -10.68 -4.04 -5.23
N THR A 13 -10.61 -3.35 -6.38
CA THR A 13 -9.86 -3.79 -7.56
C THR A 13 -8.71 -2.82 -7.81
N PRO A 14 -7.46 -3.17 -7.48
CA PRO A 14 -6.31 -2.33 -7.75
C PRO A 14 -5.99 -2.27 -9.24
N ILE A 15 -5.73 -1.07 -9.75
CA ILE A 15 -5.28 -0.84 -11.13
C ILE A 15 -3.90 -0.20 -11.10
N VAL A 16 -2.98 -0.72 -11.92
CA VAL A 16 -1.61 -0.25 -12.03
C VAL A 16 -1.46 0.56 -13.31
N ALA A 17 -0.80 1.72 -13.23
CA ALA A 17 -0.51 2.57 -14.38
C ALA A 17 0.95 3.02 -14.35
N ALA A 18 1.55 3.13 -15.52
CA ALA A 18 2.81 3.85 -15.71
C ALA A 18 2.51 5.32 -15.99
N ILE A 19 3.07 6.21 -15.18
CA ILE A 19 2.89 7.66 -15.34
C ILE A 19 4.18 8.25 -15.95
N PRO A 20 4.11 9.01 -17.05
CA PRO A 20 5.27 9.70 -17.62
C PRO A 20 5.93 10.62 -16.58
N TRP A 21 7.26 10.61 -16.51
CA TRP A 21 8.01 11.44 -15.56
C TRP A 21 8.92 12.44 -16.30
N PRO A 22 8.96 13.73 -15.89
CA PRO A 22 8.28 14.33 -14.74
C PRO A 22 6.78 14.54 -14.95
N PHE A 23 5.99 14.37 -13.90
CA PHE A 23 4.54 14.61 -13.90
C PHE A 23 4.19 15.83 -13.04
N GLU A 24 3.52 16.83 -13.61
CA GLU A 24 3.02 17.97 -12.85
C GLU A 24 1.77 17.56 -12.06
N MET A 25 1.94 17.29 -10.76
CA MET A 25 0.85 16.90 -9.88
C MET A 25 0.14 18.14 -9.31
N ARG A 26 -1.18 18.22 -9.51
CA ARG A 26 -2.03 19.27 -8.93
C ARG A 26 -2.97 18.65 -7.91
N ILE A 27 -2.72 18.92 -6.63
CA ILE A 27 -3.55 18.42 -5.53
C ILE A 27 -4.78 19.30 -5.31
N ASN A 28 -5.90 18.67 -4.95
CA ASN A 28 -7.06 19.39 -4.40
C ASN A 28 -6.94 19.43 -2.87
N PRO A 29 -6.62 20.58 -2.25
CA PRO A 29 -6.35 20.65 -0.82
C PRO A 29 -7.60 20.40 0.06
N LYS A 30 -8.80 20.37 -0.53
CA LYS A 30 -10.03 20.00 0.21
C LYS A 30 -10.10 18.49 0.52
N GLU A 31 -9.33 17.69 -0.19
CA GLU A 31 -9.39 16.22 -0.12
C GLU A 31 -8.00 15.62 0.15
N VAL A 32 -6.95 16.18 -0.45
CA VAL A 32 -5.58 15.66 -0.39
C VAL A 32 -4.67 16.65 0.32
N ALA A 33 -4.18 16.26 1.50
CA ALA A 33 -3.27 17.10 2.29
C ALA A 33 -1.82 17.10 1.76
N ASN A 34 -1.35 15.95 1.25
CA ASN A 34 0.01 15.78 0.75
C ASN A 34 0.06 14.70 -0.33
N ALA A 35 1.05 14.77 -1.23
CA ALA A 35 1.36 13.72 -2.19
C ALA A 35 2.86 13.48 -2.24
N PHE A 36 3.27 12.22 -2.18
CA PHE A 36 4.67 11.82 -2.08
C PHE A 36 4.93 10.53 -2.86
N GLY A 37 6.18 10.32 -3.23
CA GLY A 37 6.66 9.08 -3.83
C GLY A 37 7.59 8.35 -2.87
N VAL A 38 7.56 7.03 -2.90
CA VAL A 38 8.52 6.18 -2.17
C VAL A 38 9.37 5.42 -3.19
N PRO A 39 10.71 5.43 -3.08
CA PRO A 39 11.57 4.68 -3.97
C PRO A 39 11.23 3.19 -3.92
N MET A 40 11.08 2.56 -5.09
CA MET A 40 10.78 1.13 -5.18
C MET A 40 11.82 0.27 -4.42
N ARG A 41 13.10 0.64 -4.45
CA ARG A 41 14.16 -0.05 -3.69
C ARG A 41 13.91 -0.07 -2.18
N TRP A 42 13.29 0.97 -1.64
CA TRP A 42 12.99 1.09 -0.21
C TRP A 42 11.77 0.23 0.14
N LEU A 43 10.75 0.24 -0.72
CA LEU A 43 9.57 -0.62 -0.59
C LEU A 43 9.89 -2.12 -0.74
N LEU A 44 10.92 -2.45 -1.53
CA LEU A 44 11.38 -3.82 -1.72
C LEU A 44 12.25 -4.35 -0.58
N ASP A 45 12.67 -3.51 0.36
CA ASP A 45 13.47 -3.93 1.50
C ASP A 45 12.54 -4.45 2.61
N GLU A 46 12.72 -5.72 2.98
CA GLU A 46 11.85 -6.43 3.93
C GLU A 46 12.01 -5.90 5.36
N ASP A 47 13.14 -5.26 5.68
CA ASP A 47 13.36 -4.61 6.98
C ASP A 47 12.42 -3.40 7.19
N ASN A 48 11.83 -2.87 6.12
CA ASN A 48 10.87 -1.78 6.19
C ASN A 48 9.42 -2.27 6.31
N LEU A 49 9.14 -3.57 6.29
CA LEU A 49 7.79 -4.13 6.35
C LEU A 49 7.55 -4.84 7.68
N GLU A 50 6.49 -4.45 8.37
CA GLU A 50 6.05 -5.05 9.61
C GLU A 50 4.62 -5.60 9.50
N GLU A 51 4.36 -6.70 10.21
CA GLU A 51 3.05 -7.35 10.31
C GLU A 51 2.57 -7.30 11.75
N GLU A 52 1.34 -6.81 11.95
CA GLU A 52 0.72 -6.73 13.26
C GLU A 52 -0.63 -7.47 13.25
N GLN A 53 -0.89 -8.30 14.26
CA GLN A 53 -2.22 -8.87 14.48
C GLN A 53 -3.06 -7.89 15.28
N ARG A 54 -4.18 -7.44 14.72
CA ARG A 54 -5.15 -6.58 15.41
C ARG A 54 -6.51 -7.23 15.52
N GLU A 55 -7.29 -6.85 16.53
CA GLU A 55 -8.69 -7.25 16.61
C GLU A 55 -9.46 -6.71 15.39
N GLY A 56 -10.08 -7.62 14.64
CA GLY A 56 -10.86 -7.25 13.47
C GLY A 56 -12.22 -6.65 13.82
N PRO A 57 -12.78 -5.80 12.94
CA PRO A 57 -14.08 -5.15 13.16
C PRO A 57 -15.26 -6.12 13.12
N MET A 58 -15.06 -7.37 12.64
CA MET A 58 -16.08 -8.41 12.63
C MET A 58 -15.75 -9.52 13.64
N LEU A 59 -16.61 -9.66 14.66
CA LEU A 59 -16.64 -10.79 15.62
C LEU A 59 -15.29 -11.09 16.32
N GLY A 60 -14.42 -10.08 16.49
CA GLY A 60 -13.15 -10.23 17.20
C GLY A 60 -12.15 -11.17 16.53
N LYS A 61 -12.34 -11.52 15.25
CA LYS A 61 -11.35 -12.33 14.53
C LYS A 61 -10.09 -11.50 14.32
N PRO A 62 -8.90 -12.00 14.68
CA PRO A 62 -7.67 -11.28 14.44
C PRO A 62 -7.48 -11.09 12.93
N VAL A 63 -7.03 -9.89 12.54
CA VAL A 63 -6.69 -9.53 11.17
C VAL A 63 -5.22 -9.11 11.14
N THR A 64 -4.50 -9.57 10.13
CA THR A 64 -3.13 -9.14 9.88
C THR A 64 -3.16 -7.79 9.17
N VAL A 65 -2.52 -6.81 9.80
CA VAL A 65 -2.35 -5.45 9.28
C VAL A 65 -0.88 -5.27 8.92
N TYR A 66 -0.64 -4.99 7.64
CA TYR A 66 0.69 -4.65 7.14
C TYR A 66 0.93 -3.16 7.30
N HIS A 67 2.15 -2.80 7.70
CA HIS A 67 2.60 -1.42 7.65
C HIS A 67 4.07 -1.34 7.27
N PHE A 68 4.39 -0.36 6.44
CA PHE A 68 5.77 0.02 6.18
C PHE A 68 6.25 0.97 7.27
N SER A 69 7.54 0.93 7.60
CA SER A 69 8.16 1.93 8.46
C SER A 69 7.97 3.35 7.88
N PRO A 70 8.03 4.42 8.70
CA PRO A 70 7.84 5.76 8.18
C PRO A 70 8.90 6.13 7.12
N TYR A 71 8.47 6.51 5.91
CA TYR A 71 9.34 7.07 4.89
C TYR A 71 9.05 8.55 4.71
N GLY A 72 10.03 9.41 4.99
CA GLY A 72 9.83 10.86 4.93
C GLY A 72 8.76 11.38 5.91
N GLY A 73 8.52 10.65 7.00
CA GLY A 73 7.47 10.95 7.99
C GLY A 73 6.09 10.37 7.66
N GLU A 74 5.92 9.74 6.50
CA GLU A 74 4.64 9.17 6.04
C GLU A 74 4.61 7.66 6.26
N VAL A 75 3.45 7.13 6.67
CA VAL A 75 3.25 5.69 6.93
C VAL A 75 2.28 5.10 5.92
N ILE A 76 2.70 4.03 5.24
CA ILE A 76 1.84 3.25 4.34
C ILE A 76 1.38 2.01 5.11
N TRP A 77 0.07 1.86 5.33
CA TRP A 77 -0.47 0.78 6.15
C TRP A 77 -1.83 0.29 5.66
N GLY A 78 -2.30 -0.83 6.23
CA GLY A 78 -3.64 -1.37 5.99
C GLY A 78 -3.86 -1.84 4.55
N VAL A 79 -5.00 -1.47 3.95
CA VAL A 79 -5.34 -1.91 2.59
C VAL A 79 -4.33 -1.39 1.56
N THR A 80 -3.82 -0.18 1.74
CA THR A 80 -2.82 0.40 0.84
C THR A 80 -1.52 -0.38 0.90
N ALA A 81 -1.03 -0.72 2.09
CA ALA A 81 0.17 -1.56 2.24
C ALA A 81 -0.02 -2.94 1.59
N ARG A 82 -1.18 -3.57 1.79
CA ARG A 82 -1.49 -4.87 1.16
C ARG A 82 -1.48 -4.78 -0.37
N ILE A 83 -2.06 -3.73 -0.95
CA ILE A 83 -2.03 -3.50 -2.41
C ILE A 83 -0.60 -3.31 -2.89
N THR A 84 0.20 -2.54 -2.16
CA THR A 84 1.62 -2.31 -2.48
C THR A 84 2.41 -3.61 -2.44
N ILE A 85 2.23 -4.46 -1.43
CA ILE A 85 2.89 -5.77 -1.33
C ILE A 85 2.52 -6.68 -2.50
N ASP A 86 1.24 -6.73 -2.87
CA ASP A 86 0.78 -7.50 -4.04
C ASP A 86 1.50 -7.03 -5.32
N LEU A 87 1.57 -5.72 -5.55
CA LEU A 87 2.31 -5.15 -6.68
C LEU A 87 3.79 -5.52 -6.65
N LEU A 88 4.46 -5.41 -5.50
CA LEU A 88 5.88 -5.73 -5.38
C LEU A 88 6.15 -7.22 -5.63
N SER A 89 5.25 -8.12 -5.24
CA SER A 89 5.37 -9.55 -5.52
C SER A 89 5.34 -9.85 -7.03
N HIS A 90 4.47 -9.14 -7.77
CA HIS A 90 4.40 -9.22 -9.23
C HIS A 90 5.62 -8.61 -9.92
N ILE A 91 6.18 -7.52 -9.38
CA ILE A 91 7.41 -6.92 -9.93
C ILE A 91 8.61 -7.85 -9.70
N ARG A 92 8.75 -8.43 -8.50
CA ARG A 92 9.85 -9.36 -8.16
C ARG A 92 9.84 -10.61 -9.04
N SER A 93 8.67 -11.08 -9.50
CA SER A 93 8.59 -12.25 -10.37
C SER A 93 9.08 -11.98 -11.80
N VAL A 94 8.99 -10.73 -12.26
CA VAL A 94 9.41 -10.31 -13.62
C VAL A 94 10.88 -9.88 -13.67
N LEU A 95 11.47 -9.48 -12.54
CA LEU A 95 12.88 -9.08 -12.45
C LEU A 95 13.86 -10.26 -12.29
N LYS A 96 13.36 -11.50 -12.20
CA LYS A 96 14.19 -12.72 -12.26
C LYS A 96 14.46 -13.12 -13.71
#